data_AF-A0A7C1U1U4-F1
#
_entry.id   AF-A0A7C1U1U4-F1
#
_cell.length_a   1.000
_cell.length_b   1.000
_cell.length_c   1.000
_cell.angle_alpha   90.00
_cell.angle_beta   90.00
_cell.angle_gamma   90.00
#
_symmetry.space_group_name_H-M   'P 1'
#
loop_
_entity.id
_entity.type
_entity.pdbx_description
1 polymer ?
#
loop_
_entity_poly.entity_id
_entity_poly.type
_entity_poly.pdbx_seq_one_letter_code
_entity_poly.pdbx_strand_id
1 'polypeptide(L)'
;MMSAAKHGDPQLGIDIHLCTVPPGVPAPLPTPHISMVFDPFDYVPVLGATVSVCGMKRATAGTCATTIHIPPGFPFAPKLP
;
A
#
# COMPACT_ATOMS: atom_id res chain seq x y z
N MET A 1 -2.24 14.33 13.40
CA MET A 1 -2.38 12.89 13.08
C MET A 1 -3.84 12.65 12.71
N MET A 2 -4.13 12.01 11.57
CA MET A 2 -5.53 11.70 11.21
C MET A 2 -6.02 10.55 12.09
N SER A 3 -7.09 10.77 12.85
CA SER A 3 -7.58 9.78 13.82
C SER A 3 -8.23 8.54 13.19
N ALA A 4 -8.61 8.61 11.90
CA ALA A 4 -9.11 7.49 11.12
C ALA A 4 -8.86 7.74 9.63
N ALA A 5 -8.52 6.68 8.88
CA ALA A 5 -8.28 6.76 7.44
C ALA A 5 -9.61 6.68 6.65
N LYS A 6 -9.70 7.47 5.58
CA LYS A 6 -10.79 7.44 4.59
C LYS A 6 -10.27 7.21 3.19
N HIS A 7 -11.16 6.84 2.28
CA HIS A 7 -10.88 6.94 0.85
C HIS A 7 -10.32 8.31 0.51
N GLY A 8 -9.37 8.39 -0.42
CA GLY A 8 -8.73 9.66 -0.77
C GLY A 8 -7.57 10.08 0.14
N ASP A 9 -7.37 9.46 1.31
CA ASP A 9 -6.20 9.75 2.12
C ASP A 9 -4.95 9.11 1.52
N PRO A 10 -3.83 9.85 1.39
CA PRO A 10 -2.56 9.24 1.05
C PRO A 10 -2.09 8.38 2.22
N GLN A 11 -1.77 7.13 1.92
CA GLN A 11 -1.20 6.17 2.85
C GLN A 11 0.26 5.92 2.48
N LEU A 12 1.15 6.25 3.42
CA LEU A 12 2.58 5.94 3.32
C LEU A 12 2.82 4.54 3.88
N GLY A 13 3.52 3.70 3.13
CA GLY A 13 3.92 2.37 3.57
C GLY A 13 5.35 2.03 3.16
N ILE A 14 5.81 0.89 3.65
CA ILE A 14 7.12 0.33 3.36
C ILE A 14 6.89 -1.11 2.94
N ASP A 15 7.34 -1.44 1.74
CA ASP A 15 7.45 -2.81 1.29
C ASP A 15 8.87 -3.32 1.52
N ILE A 16 9.00 -4.65 1.59
CA ILE A 16 10.29 -5.32 1.70
C ILE A 16 10.50 -6.12 0.43
N HIS A 17 11.53 -5.75 -0.33
CA HIS A 17 11.93 -6.47 -1.53
C HIS A 17 13.30 -7.10 -1.33
N LEU A 18 13.45 -8.34 -1.79
CA LEU A 18 14.76 -8.97 -1.81
C LEU A 18 15.56 -8.39 -2.99
N CYS A 19 16.60 -7.61 -2.69
CA CYS A 19 17.43 -6.95 -3.69
C CYS A 19 18.88 -7.44 -3.57
N THR A 20 19.59 -7.51 -4.70
CA THR A 20 21.02 -7.80 -4.71
C THR A 20 21.79 -6.53 -4.36
N VAL A 21 22.33 -6.47 -3.14
CA VAL A 21 23.13 -5.33 -2.66
C VAL A 21 24.62 -5.61 -2.75
N PRO A 22 25.50 -4.59 -2.88
CA PRO A 22 26.95 -4.79 -2.86
C PRO A 22 27.39 -5.56 -1.61
N PRO A 23 28.29 -6.57 -1.73
CA PRO A 23 29.07 -6.96 -2.92
C PRO A 23 28.41 -8.00 -3.86
N GLY A 24 27.10 -8.21 -3.79
CA GLY A 24 26.35 -9.19 -4.61
C GLY A 24 25.46 -10.13 -3.80
N VAL A 25 25.10 -9.75 -2.56
CA VAL A 25 24.34 -10.60 -1.63
C VAL A 25 22.87 -10.18 -1.66
N PRO A 26 21.91 -11.13 -1.75
CA PRO A 26 20.50 -10.84 -1.56
C PRO A 26 20.21 -10.36 -0.14
N ALA A 27 19.60 -9.19 0.01
CA ALA A 27 19.21 -8.63 1.31
C ALA A 27 17.80 -8.01 1.23
N PRO A 28 17.02 -8.08 2.33
CA PRO A 28 15.73 -7.41 2.40
C PRO A 28 15.95 -5.89 2.42
N LEU A 29 15.47 -5.21 1.38
CA LEU A 29 15.57 -3.76 1.27
C LEU A 29 14.18 -3.12 1.50
N PRO A 30 14.05 -2.19 2.46
CA PRO A 30 12.83 -1.43 2.62
C PRO A 30 12.68 -0.45 1.44
N THR A 31 11.54 -0.50 0.77
CA THR A 31 11.19 0.41 -0.33
C THR A 31 9.92 1.18 0.03
N PRO A 32 9.97 2.52 0.10
CA PRO A 32 8.79 3.30 0.39
C PRO A 32 7.80 3.25 -0.78
N HIS A 33 6.51 3.25 -0.46
CA HIS A 33 5.44 3.42 -1.43
C HIS A 33 4.39 4.39 -0.92
N ILE A 34 3.73 5.09 -1.84
CA ILE A 34 2.54 5.87 -1.54
C ILE A 34 1.33 5.17 -2.14
N SER A 35 0.25 5.10 -1.39
CA SER A 35 -0.96 4.39 -1.80
C SER A 35 -2.20 5.16 -1.42
N MET A 36 -3.32 4.76 -2.02
CA MET A 36 -4.65 5.24 -1.67
C MET A 36 -5.62 4.08 -1.76
N VAL A 37 -6.38 3.86 -0.71
CA VAL A 37 -7.47 2.88 -0.71
C VAL A 37 -8.69 3.55 -1.32
N PHE A 38 -9.29 2.86 -2.30
CA PHE A 38 -10.57 3.24 -2.86
C PHE A 38 -11.32 1.98 -3.28
N ASP A 39 -12.30 1.58 -2.45
CA ASP A 39 -13.18 0.47 -2.76
C ASP A 39 -14.51 0.95 -3.34
N PRO A 40 -14.81 0.69 -4.63
CA PRO A 40 -16.12 1.00 -5.21
C PRO A 40 -17.27 0.28 -4.51
N PHE A 41 -17.06 -0.92 -3.98
CA PHE A 41 -18.11 -1.69 -3.30
C PHE A 41 -18.54 -1.06 -1.97
N ASP A 42 -17.70 -0.21 -1.37
CA ASP A 42 -18.07 0.55 -0.16
C ASP A 42 -19.21 1.56 -0.39
N TYR A 43 -19.54 1.83 -1.66
CA TYR A 43 -20.64 2.70 -2.05
C TYR A 43 -21.89 1.92 -2.48
N VAL A 44 -21.85 0.58 -2.49
CA VAL A 44 -23.02 -0.27 -2.75
C VAL A 44 -23.89 -0.34 -1.49
N PRO A 45 -25.21 -0.09 -1.59
CA PRO A 45 -26.12 -0.24 -0.46
C PRO A 45 -26.04 -1.64 0.15
N VAL A 46 -26.06 -1.72 1.49
CA VAL A 46 -26.15 -2.98 2.29
C VAL A 46 -24.90 -3.89 2.28
N LEU A 47 -23.97 -3.74 1.33
CA LEU A 47 -22.72 -4.54 1.25
C LEU A 47 -21.46 -3.76 1.63
N GLY A 48 -21.44 -2.45 1.36
CA GLY A 48 -20.27 -1.60 1.53
C GLY A 48 -20.03 -1.08 2.96
N ALA A 49 -18.95 -0.31 3.13
CA ALA A 49 -18.62 0.34 4.39
C ALA A 49 -19.79 1.15 4.98
N THR A 50 -20.08 0.88 6.25
CA THR A 50 -21.14 1.55 7.04
C THR A 50 -20.62 2.80 7.76
N VAL A 51 -19.30 2.98 7.85
CA VAL A 51 -18.66 4.08 8.56
C VAL A 51 -18.15 5.13 7.57
N SER A 52 -18.52 6.39 7.83
CA SER A 52 -17.96 7.55 7.14
C SER A 52 -17.00 8.32 8.04
N VAL A 53 -15.90 8.80 7.48
CA VAL A 53 -14.94 9.69 8.13
C VAL A 53 -14.80 10.94 7.24
N CYS A 54 -15.08 12.12 7.81
CA CYS A 54 -15.03 13.40 7.09
C CYS A 54 -15.78 13.40 5.74
N GLY A 55 -16.95 12.76 5.68
CA GLY A 55 -17.79 12.72 4.47
C GLY A 55 -17.40 11.69 3.40
N MET A 56 -16.32 10.91 3.59
CA MET A 56 -15.98 9.78 2.72
C MET A 56 -16.05 8.45 3.46
N LYS A 57 -16.15 7.34 2.71
CA LYS A 57 -16.13 5.99 3.29
C LYS A 57 -14.78 5.71 3.94
N ARG A 58 -14.80 5.09 5.11
CA ARG A 58 -13.60 4.68 5.84
C ARG A 58 -12.77 3.74 4.96
N ALA A 59 -11.47 4.01 4.83
CA ALA A 59 -10.58 3.08 4.15
C ALA A 59 -10.53 1.74 4.92
N THR A 60 -10.68 0.65 4.20
CA THR A 60 -10.62 -0.71 4.75
C THR A 60 -9.31 -1.38 4.30
N ALA A 61 -8.53 -1.88 5.25
CA ALA A 61 -7.30 -2.60 4.91
C ALA A 61 -7.65 -3.90 4.15
N GLY A 62 -6.84 -4.24 3.14
CA GLY A 62 -7.03 -5.45 2.33
C GLY A 62 -8.07 -5.33 1.22
N THR A 63 -8.70 -4.16 1.02
CA THR A 63 -9.51 -3.87 -0.17
C THR A 63 -8.64 -3.29 -1.30
N CYS A 64 -9.26 -2.85 -2.39
CA CYS A 64 -8.57 -2.23 -3.52
C CYS A 64 -7.80 -0.98 -3.09
N ALA A 65 -6.48 -1.09 -3.10
CA ALA A 65 -5.57 0.03 -3.02
C ALA A 65 -4.87 0.21 -4.36
N THR A 66 -4.73 1.47 -4.79
CA THR A 66 -3.80 1.82 -5.86
C THR A 66 -2.50 2.28 -5.21
N THR A 67 -1.38 1.67 -5.60
CA THR A 67 -0.06 1.95 -5.01
C THR A 67 0.91 2.40 -6.09
N ILE A 68 1.71 3.40 -5.76
CA ILE A 68 2.85 3.86 -6.55
C ILE A 68 4.11 3.53 -5.75
N HIS A 69 4.94 2.66 -6.30
CA HIS A 69 6.22 2.26 -5.73
C HIS A 69 7.32 3.21 -6.15
N ILE A 70 8.18 3.56 -5.19
CA ILE A 70 9.48 4.14 -5.48
C ILE A 70 10.43 2.95 -5.71
N PRO A 71 11.03 2.82 -6.91
CA PRO A 71 11.86 1.67 -7.23
C PRO A 71 13.02 1.49 -6.24
N PRO A 72 13.38 0.25 -5.87
CA PRO A 72 14.61 0.00 -5.14
C PRO A 72 15.80 0.49 -5.98
N GLY A 73 16.76 1.14 -5.33
CA GLY A 73 18.01 1.59 -5.99
C GLY A 73 18.95 0.44 -6.40
N PHE A 74 18.53 -0.81 -6.22
CA PHE A 74 19.28 -2.03 -6.50
C PHE A 74 18.40 -3.01 -7.29
N PRO A 75 18.99 -3.88 -8.13
CA PRO A 75 18.24 -4.89 -8.85
C PRO A 75 17.59 -5.91 -7.90
N PHE A 76 16.42 -6.41 -8.25
CA PHE A 76 15.78 -7.52 -7.53
C PHE A 76 16.67 -8.76 -7.57
N ALA A 77 16.69 -9.50 -6.46
CA ALA A 77 17.40 -10.76 -6.38
C ALA A 77 16.79 -11.79 -7.36
N PRO A 78 17.60 -12.69 -7.93
CA PRO A 78 17.08 -13.76 -8.77
C PRO A 78 16.13 -14.65 -7.96
N LYS A 79 15.14 -15.24 -8.65
CA LYS A 79 14.27 -16.26 -8.04
C LYS A 79 15.14 -17.41 -7.55
N LEU A 80 14.94 -17.83 -6.32
CA LEU A 80 15.52 -19.08 -5.83
C LEU A 80 14.99 -20.23 -6.71
N PRO A 81 15.83 -21.21 -7.07
CA PRO A 81 15.41 -22.37 -7.85
C PRO A 81 14.38 -23.22 -7.12
#